data_AF-A0A8S4G2W7-F1
#
_entry.id   AF-A0A8S4G2W7-F1
#
_cell.length_a   1.000
_cell.length_b   1.000
_cell.length_c   1.000
_cell.angle_alpha   90.00
_cell.angle_beta   90.00
_cell.angle_gamma   90.00
#
_symmetry.space_group_name_H-M   'P 1'
#
loop_
_entity.id
_entity.type
_entity.pdbx_description
1 polymer ?
#
loop_
_entity_poly.entity_id
_entity_poly.type
_entity_poly.pdbx_seq_one_letter_code
_entity_poly.pdbx_strand_id
1 'polypeptide(L)'
;MFQGLSRVLAAIDLALQLDYRPLKINTVLMKGFNDDEICDFVEFTRDREVEVRFIEFMPFSGNAWQRDRLVPYREALRAIAARYPDLRAVTPRPNDTARVSTVVYTGCCKNG
;
A
#
# COMPACT_ATOMS: atom_id res chain seq x y z
N MET A 1 19.02 -11.01 11.24
CA MET A 1 18.66 -10.58 9.87
C MET A 1 17.45 -11.39 9.43
N PHE A 2 16.32 -10.74 9.10
CA PHE A 2 15.06 -11.41 8.81
C PHE A 2 15.12 -12.15 7.45
N GLN A 3 15.32 -13.47 7.48
CA GLN A 3 15.46 -14.30 6.26
C GLN A 3 14.16 -14.44 5.44
N GLY A 4 13.00 -14.08 6.01
CA GLY A 4 11.70 -14.18 5.33
C GLY A 4 11.44 -13.05 4.34
N LEU A 5 11.82 -11.81 4.67
CA LEU A 5 11.50 -10.64 3.85
C LEU A 5 12.19 -10.69 2.49
N SER A 6 13.48 -11.03 2.46
CA SER A 6 14.24 -11.14 1.20
C SER A 6 13.64 -12.18 0.25
N ARG A 7 13.12 -13.29 0.78
CA ARG A 7 12.41 -14.31 -0.01
C ARG A 7 11.09 -13.80 -0.59
N VAL A 8 10.32 -13.05 0.19
CA VAL A 8 9.05 -12.45 -0.27
C VAL A 8 9.31 -11.42 -1.36
N LEU A 9 10.31 -10.54 -1.17
CA LEU A 9 10.69 -9.54 -2.18
C LEU A 9 11.16 -10.19 -3.47
N ALA A 10 12.01 -11.22 -3.39
CA ALA A 10 12.45 -11.98 -4.56
C ALA A 10 11.28 -12.66 -5.29
N ALA A 11 10.29 -13.17 -4.56
CA ALA A 11 9.10 -13.77 -5.15
C ALA A 11 8.20 -12.72 -5.84
N ILE A 12 8.08 -11.52 -5.28
CA ILE A 12 7.37 -10.40 -5.92
C ILE A 12 8.06 -10.02 -7.22
N ASP A 13 9.38 -9.83 -7.19
CA ASP A 13 10.14 -9.46 -8.40
C ASP A 13 10.05 -10.55 -9.47
N LEU A 14 10.13 -11.83 -9.09
CA LEU A 14 9.93 -12.95 -10.01
C LEU A 14 8.51 -12.97 -10.61
N ALA A 15 7.48 -12.73 -9.80
CA ALA A 15 6.11 -12.68 -10.31
C ALA A 15 5.92 -11.56 -11.35
N LEU A 16 6.55 -10.40 -11.13
CA LEU A 16 6.55 -9.29 -12.11
C LEU A 16 7.31 -9.66 -13.39
N GLN A 17 8.44 -10.36 -13.28
CA GLN A 17 9.21 -10.86 -14.43
C GLN A 17 8.44 -11.89 -15.27
N LEU A 18 7.55 -12.65 -14.64
CA LEU A 18 6.66 -13.61 -15.28
C LEU A 18 5.33 -12.99 -15.76
N ASP A 19 5.24 -11.66 -15.78
CA ASP A 19 4.07 -10.87 -16.19
C ASP A 19 2.77 -11.16 -15.42
N TYR A 20 2.88 -11.57 -14.15
CA TYR A 20 1.74 -11.57 -13.23
C TYR A 20 1.39 -10.14 -12.81
N ARG A 21 0.57 -9.46 -13.61
CA ARG A 21 0.21 -8.05 -13.42
C ARG A 21 -1.30 -7.80 -13.50
N PRO A 22 -1.86 -6.88 -12.68
CA PRO A 22 -1.19 -6.19 -11.58
C PRO A 22 -1.01 -7.10 -10.36
N LEU A 23 0.13 -7.00 -9.69
CA LEU A 23 0.38 -7.71 -8.44
C LEU A 23 -0.16 -6.90 -7.25
N LYS A 24 -0.97 -7.53 -6.39
CA LYS A 24 -1.65 -6.85 -5.28
C LYS A 24 -1.02 -7.24 -3.94
N ILE A 25 -0.59 -6.24 -3.18
CA ILE A 25 -0.13 -6.40 -1.80
C ILE A 25 -1.20 -5.82 -0.88
N ASN A 26 -1.68 -6.62 0.07
CA ASN A 26 -2.61 -6.18 1.09
C ASN A 26 -1.86 -6.06 2.42
N THR A 27 -2.01 -4.92 3.10
CA THR A 27 -1.44 -4.71 4.42
C THR A 27 -2.50 -4.15 5.36
N VAL A 28 -2.62 -4.73 6.55
CA VAL A 28 -3.50 -4.19 7.59
C VAL A 28 -2.73 -3.08 8.29
N LEU A 29 -3.28 -1.87 8.25
CA LEU A 29 -2.63 -0.70 8.81
C LEU A 29 -2.99 -0.55 10.29
N MET A 30 -1.95 -0.51 11.14
CA MET A 30 -2.06 -0.52 12.58
C MET A 30 -1.19 0.58 13.20
N LYS A 31 -1.81 1.42 14.02
CA LYS A 31 -1.15 2.55 14.68
C LYS A 31 -0.10 2.07 15.68
N GLY A 32 1.07 2.70 15.67
CA GLY A 32 2.23 2.33 16.47
C GLY A 32 2.86 0.99 16.07
N PHE A 33 2.59 0.50 14.86
CA PHE A 33 3.14 -0.76 14.37
C PHE A 33 3.71 -0.65 12.95
N ASN A 34 2.92 -0.19 11.98
CA ASN A 34 3.36 -0.02 10.59
C ASN A 34 2.77 1.25 9.92
N ASP A 35 2.29 2.18 10.73
CA ASP A 35 1.72 3.45 10.29
C ASP A 35 2.78 4.46 9.81
N ASP A 36 4.02 4.28 10.24
CA ASP A 36 5.19 5.00 9.74
C ASP A 36 5.68 4.47 8.37
N GLU A 37 5.39 3.22 8.03
CA GLU A 37 5.79 2.57 6.77
C GLU A 37 4.90 2.94 5.57
N ILE A 38 3.84 3.73 5.75
CA ILE A 38 2.87 4.08 4.68
C ILE A 38 3.58 4.66 3.45
N CYS A 39 4.54 5.57 3.66
CA CYS A 39 5.28 6.19 2.58
C CYS A 39 6.29 5.26 1.91
N ASP A 40 6.79 4.25 2.64
CA ASP A 40 7.71 3.24 2.11
C ASP A 40 6.96 2.26 1.20
N PHE A 41 5.74 1.88 1.59
CA PHE A 41 4.83 1.13 0.72
C PHE A 41 4.47 1.89 -0.55
N VAL A 42 4.23 3.20 -0.44
CA VAL A 42 4.03 4.05 -1.62
C VAL A 42 5.28 3.99 -2.50
N GLU A 43 6.45 4.29 -1.94
CA GLU A 43 7.71 4.29 -2.70
C GLU A 43 8.01 2.95 -3.36
N PHE A 44 7.64 1.83 -2.72
CA PHE A 44 7.79 0.49 -3.26
C PHE A 44 7.07 0.29 -4.60
N THR A 45 5.99 1.05 -4.86
CA THR A 45 5.24 1.05 -6.12
C THR A 45 5.84 1.95 -7.21
N ARG A 46 6.86 2.77 -6.91
CA ARG A 46 7.42 3.73 -7.86
C ARG A 46 7.91 3.06 -9.14
N ASP A 47 8.74 2.03 -8.98
CA ASP A 47 9.41 1.33 -10.07
C ASP A 47 8.82 -0.06 -10.33
N ARG A 48 7.71 -0.40 -9.67
CA ARG A 48 7.06 -1.72 -9.74
C ARG A 48 5.59 -1.58 -10.06
N GLU A 49 5.08 -2.42 -10.95
CA GLU A 49 3.64 -2.49 -11.26
C GLU A 49 2.87 -3.27 -10.18
N VAL A 50 2.93 -2.72 -8.96
CA VAL A 50 2.35 -3.29 -7.74
C VAL A 50 1.29 -2.34 -7.19
N GLU A 51 0.14 -2.89 -6.82
CA GLU A 51 -0.93 -2.19 -6.11
C GLU A 51 -0.85 -2.51 -4.62
N VAL A 52 -0.57 -1.50 -3.78
CA VAL A 52 -0.66 -1.66 -2.31
C VAL A 52 -2.04 -1.23 -1.82
N ARG A 53 -2.67 -2.08 -1.01
CA ARG A 53 -3.99 -1.86 -0.40
C ARG A 53 -3.83 -1.80 1.11
N PHE A 54 -4.01 -0.61 1.67
CA PHE A 54 -4.11 -0.41 3.12
C PHE A 54 -5.51 -0.80 3.58
N ILE A 55 -5.59 -1.82 4.42
CA ILE A 55 -6.82 -2.33 5.02
C ILE A 55 -6.90 -1.77 6.43
N GLU A 56 -8.01 -1.09 6.74
CA GLU A 56 -8.25 -0.60 8.11
C GLU A 56 -8.37 -1.78 9.08
N PHE A 57 -7.66 -1.70 10.20
CA PHE A 57 -7.78 -2.68 11.26
C PHE A 57 -9.21 -2.70 11.82
N MET A 58 -9.96 -3.79 11.59
CA MET A 58 -11.29 -3.97 12.17
C MET A 58 -11.19 -4.78 13.48
N PRO A 59 -11.59 -4.21 14.64
CA PRO A 59 -11.67 -4.98 15.88
C PRO A 59 -12.84 -5.97 15.82
N PHE A 60 -12.63 -7.20 16.28
CA PHE A 60 -13.69 -8.20 16.42
C PHE A 60 -14.25 -8.19 17.85
N SER A 61 -15.43 -8.77 18.06
CA SER A 61 -16.12 -8.75 19.35
C SER A 61 -15.45 -9.59 20.45
N GLY A 62 -14.46 -10.43 20.11
CA GLY A 62 -13.75 -11.32 21.05
C GLY A 62 -12.41 -10.78 21.57
N ASN A 63 -11.84 -9.76 20.92
CA ASN A 63 -10.64 -9.08 21.36
C ASN A 63 -11.03 -7.67 21.82
N ALA A 64 -11.05 -7.47 23.15
CA ALA A 64 -11.31 -6.18 23.79
C ALA A 64 -10.68 -5.04 22.97
N TRP A 65 -11.55 -4.18 22.48
CA TRP A 65 -11.30 -3.19 21.45
C TRP A 65 -9.99 -2.42 21.60
N GLN A 66 -9.10 -2.62 20.63
CA GLN A 66 -7.94 -1.75 20.44
C GLN A 66 -8.23 -0.74 19.33
N ARG A 67 -9.29 0.07 19.50
CA ARG A 67 -9.59 1.20 18.60
C ARG A 67 -8.39 2.16 18.49
N ASP A 68 -7.57 2.23 19.52
CA ASP A 68 -6.35 3.02 19.53
C ASP A 68 -5.31 2.56 18.49
N ARG A 69 -5.44 1.34 17.96
CA ARG A 69 -4.62 0.82 16.86
C ARG A 69 -5.19 1.09 15.48
N LEU A 70 -6.38 1.67 15.37
CA LEU A 70 -6.95 2.05 14.08
C LEU A 70 -6.18 3.23 13.50
N VAL A 71 -5.74 3.11 12.25
CA VAL A 71 -5.31 4.23 11.43
C VAL A 71 -6.42 4.54 10.44
N PRO A 72 -7.12 5.68 10.58
CA PRO A 72 -8.18 6.04 9.63
C PRO A 72 -7.61 6.28 8.23
N TYR A 73 -8.36 5.93 7.20
CA TYR A 73 -8.00 6.19 5.79
C TYR A 73 -7.54 7.63 5.52
N ARG A 74 -8.19 8.63 6.16
CA ARG A 74 -7.82 10.04 6.01
C ARG A 74 -6.44 10.37 6.56
N GLU A 75 -5.99 9.66 7.59
CA GLU A 75 -4.67 9.87 8.17
C GLU A 75 -3.59 9.31 7.27
N ALA A 76 -3.79 8.11 6.71
CA ALA A 76 -2.91 7.55 5.69
C ALA A 76 -2.81 8.48 4.47
N LEU A 77 -3.93 8.99 3.96
CA LEU A 77 -3.92 9.95 2.86
C LEU A 77 -3.15 11.23 3.20
N ARG A 78 -3.27 11.75 4.43
CA ARG A 78 -2.52 12.93 4.86
C ARG A 78 -1.02 12.68 4.90
N ALA A 79 -0.60 11.52 5.42
CA ALA A 79 0.81 11.13 5.45
C ALA A 79 1.38 11.05 4.03
N ILE A 80 0.64 10.43 3.11
CA ILE A 80 1.03 10.33 1.71
C ILE A 80 1.08 11.71 1.06
N ALA A 81 0.04 12.54 1.22
CA ALA A 81 -0.02 13.87 0.60
C ALA A 81 1.07 14.82 1.11
N ALA A 82 1.50 14.68 2.36
CA ALA A 82 2.61 15.46 2.92
C ALA A 82 3.95 15.19 2.22
N ARG A 83 4.17 13.95 1.74
CA ARG A 83 5.40 13.55 1.03
C ARG A 83 5.27 13.58 -0.49
N TYR A 84 4.08 13.30 -1.01
CA TYR A 84 3.76 13.20 -2.44
C TYR A 84 2.57 14.12 -2.76
N PRO A 85 2.81 15.44 -2.91
CA PRO A 85 1.73 16.42 -3.12
C PRO A 85 0.98 16.21 -4.44
N ASP A 86 1.59 15.54 -5.42
CA ASP A 86 1.00 15.23 -6.73
C ASP A 86 0.20 13.92 -6.77
N LEU A 87 -0.10 13.31 -5.61
CA LEU A 87 -0.96 12.14 -5.49
C LEU A 87 -2.33 12.38 -6.13
N ARG A 88 -2.82 11.43 -6.94
CA ARG A 88 -4.17 11.49 -7.53
C ARG A 88 -4.98 10.23 -7.20
N ALA A 89 -6.20 10.44 -6.72
CA ALA A 89 -7.16 9.34 -6.65
C ALA A 89 -7.47 8.86 -8.07
N VAL A 90 -7.56 7.54 -8.26
CA VAL A 90 -7.93 6.94 -9.55
C VAL A 90 -9.33 6.38 -9.43
N THR A 91 -10.07 6.42 -10.53
CA THR A 91 -11.39 5.80 -10.61
C THR A 91 -11.26 4.30 -10.34
N PRO A 92 -11.97 3.75 -9.33
CA PRO A 92 -11.94 2.32 -9.04
C PRO A 92 -12.41 1.52 -10.26
N ARG A 93 -11.81 0.34 -10.50
CA ARG A 93 -12.30 -0.59 -11.51
C ARG A 93 -13.59 -1.26 -11.00
N PRO A 94 -14.45 -1.81 -11.89
CA PRO A 94 -15.75 -2.39 -11.49
C PRO A 94 -15.69 -3.47 -10.40
N ASN A 95 -14.56 -4.16 -10.27
CA ASN A 95 -14.34 -5.23 -9.29
C ASN A 95 -13.42 -4.83 -8.11
N ASP A 96 -13.14 -3.54 -7.94
CA ASP A 96 -12.37 -3.06 -6.79
C ASP A 96 -13.28 -2.90 -5.57
N THR A 97 -13.12 -3.80 -4.60
CA THR A 97 -13.76 -3.72 -3.27
C THR A 97 -13.10 -2.71 -2.34
N ALA A 98 -12.01 -2.06 -2.78
CA ALA A 98 -11.25 -1.07 -2.01
C ALA A 98 -11.06 0.22 -2.84
N ARG A 99 -10.95 1.36 -2.15
CA ARG A 99 -10.63 2.63 -2.80
C ARG A 99 -9.19 2.57 -3.32
N VAL A 100 -9.00 2.72 -4.63
CA VAL A 100 -7.70 2.74 -5.27
C VAL A 100 -7.22 4.18 -5.42
N SER A 101 -5.99 4.46 -4.97
CA SER A 101 -5.31 5.75 -5.20
C SER A 101 -3.97 5.46 -5.87
N THR A 102 -3.58 6.28 -6.85
CA THR A 102 -2.29 6.13 -7.53
C THR A 102 -1.42 7.35 -7.25
N VAL A 103 -0.17 7.08 -6.90
CA VAL A 103 0.81 8.13 -6.73
C VAL A 103 1.40 8.43 -8.09
N VAL A 104 1.24 9.67 -8.55
CA VAL A 104 1.89 10.15 -9.77
C VAL A 104 3.21 10.75 -9.34
N TYR A 105 4.31 10.09 -9.71
CA TYR A 105 5.65 10.59 -9.44
C TYR A 105 6.03 11.61 -10.50
N THR A 106 6.15 12.89 -10.13
CA THR A 106 6.65 13.94 -11.03
C THR A 106 8.09 13.63 -11.42
N GLY A 107 8.33 13.44 -12.72
CA GLY A 107 9.64 13.14 -13.30
C GLY A 107 9.83 11.71 -13.80
N CYS A 108 8.89 10.79 -13.56
CA CYS A 108 8.95 9.44 -14.12
C CYS A 108 8.16 9.39 -15.44
N CYS A 109 8.86 9.49 -16.57
CA CYS A 109 8.31 9.12 -17.88
C CYS A 109 7.83 7.67 -17.81
N LYS A 110 6.51 7.44 -17.75
CA LYS A 110 5.96 6.12 -18.04
C LYS A 110 6.05 5.89 -19.55
N ASN A 111 7.24 5.52 -20.02
CA ASN A 111 7.41 4.91 -21.33
C ASN A 111 7.15 3.41 -21.15
N GLY A 112 6.06 2.95 -21.75
CA GLY A 112 5.60 1.57 -21.77
C GLY A 112 4.19 1.52 -22.32
#